data_AF-A0AA39UZP4-F1
#
_entry.id   AF-A0AA39UZP4-F1
#
_cell.length_a   1.000
_cell.length_b   1.000
_cell.length_c   1.000
_cell.angle_alpha   90.00
_cell.angle_beta   90.00
_cell.angle_gamma   90.00
#
_symmetry.space_group_name_H-M   'P 1'
#
loop_
_entity.id
_entity.type
_entity.pdbx_description
1 polymer ?
#
loop_
_entity_poly.entity_id
_entity_poly.type
_entity_poly.pdbx_seq_one_letter_code
_entity_poly.pdbx_strand_id
1 'polypeptide(L)'
;MQNLEKRLSERPDKNELVERNILKDDKGIAPALVAAKEKLQRSQLEDKLDHALQQRPKAEELVKGGILLGARFSTVHSAHLTTSNRK
;
A
#
# COMPACT_ATOMS: atom_id res chain seq x y z
N MET A 1 11.77 5.71 39.44
CA MET A 1 11.99 6.90 38.58
C MET A 1 12.75 6.58 37.29
N GLN A 2 13.76 5.70 37.31
CA GLN A 2 14.65 5.41 36.16
C GLN A 2 13.97 4.85 34.88
N ASN A 3 12.76 4.30 34.95
CA ASN A 3 12.10 3.68 33.79
C ASN A 3 11.61 4.71 32.75
N LEU A 4 11.16 5.88 33.19
CA LEU A 4 10.65 6.92 32.29
C LEU A 4 11.78 7.55 31.48
N GLU A 5 12.92 7.84 32.12
CA GLU A 5 14.11 8.43 31.49
C GLU A 5 14.64 7.54 30.37
N LYS A 6 14.73 6.22 30.63
CA LYS A 6 15.13 5.24 29.62
C LYS A 6 14.19 5.22 28.40
N ARG A 7 12.88 5.27 28.63
CA ARG A 7 11.89 5.29 27.55
C ARG A 7 11.90 6.58 26.73
N LEU A 8 12.27 7.71 27.36
CA LEU A 8 12.42 8.99 26.66
C LEU A 8 13.70 9.01 25.82
N SER A 9 14.79 8.38 26.28
CA SER A 9 16.02 8.28 25.48
C SER A 9 15.89 7.34 24.27
N GLU A 10 15.03 6.34 24.35
CA GLU A 10 14.76 5.39 23.26
C GLU A 10 13.62 5.85 22.34
N ARG A 11 13.08 7.06 22.54
CA ARG A 11 11.92 7.55 21.80
C ARG A 11 12.30 7.78 20.31
N PRO A 12 11.60 7.15 19.36
CA PRO A 12 11.81 7.38 17.93
C PRO A 12 11.51 8.83 17.52
N ASP A 13 12.22 9.30 16.51
CA ASP A 13 11.99 10.62 15.93
C ASP A 13 10.63 10.70 15.22
N LYS A 14 10.07 11.91 15.14
CA LYS A 14 8.78 12.15 14.47
C LYS A 14 8.80 11.64 13.02
N ASN A 15 9.89 11.90 12.30
CA ASN A 15 10.03 11.50 10.89
C ASN A 15 10.03 9.98 10.73
N GLU A 16 10.72 9.25 11.62
CA GLU A 16 10.75 7.78 11.62
C GLU A 16 9.35 7.19 11.83
N LEU A 17 8.54 7.78 12.71
CA LEU A 17 7.16 7.38 12.92
C LEU A 17 6.29 7.64 11.67
N VAL A 18 6.56 8.71 10.92
CA VAL A 18 5.88 9.02 9.67
C VAL A 18 6.26 8.05 8.57
N GLU A 19 7.56 7.76 8.40
CA GLU A 19 8.06 6.80 7.41
C GLU A 19 7.52 5.40 7.66
N ARG A 20 7.38 5.00 8.93
CA ARG A 20 6.74 3.73 9.32
C ARG A 20 5.22 3.74 9.24
N ASN A 21 4.61 4.82 8.77
CA ASN A 21 3.15 5.02 8.70
C ASN A 21 2.44 4.91 10.07
N ILE A 22 3.16 5.10 11.17
CA ILE A 22 2.63 5.09 12.54
C ILE A 22 2.00 6.46 12.85
N LEU A 23 2.72 7.53 12.50
CA LEU A 23 2.22 8.89 12.59
C LEU A 23 1.86 9.39 11.20
N LYS A 24 0.74 10.09 11.08
CA LYS A 24 0.31 10.68 9.81
C LYS A 24 1.05 12.00 9.56
N ASP A 25 1.50 12.23 8.33
CA ASP A 25 2.18 13.47 7.96
C ASP A 25 1.16 14.59 7.73
N ASP A 26 0.72 15.18 8.82
CA ASP A 26 -0.32 16.21 8.83
C ASP A 26 0.23 17.58 9.20
N LYS A 27 1.36 17.95 8.58
CA LYS A 27 1.90 19.31 8.69
C LYS A 27 0.84 20.31 8.21
N GLY A 28 0.38 21.15 9.12
CA GLY A 28 -0.58 22.23 8.83
C GLY A 28 -2.07 21.85 8.92
N ILE A 29 -2.40 20.62 9.33
CA ILE A 29 -3.80 20.19 9.52
C ILE A 29 -4.07 20.02 11.01
N ALA A 30 -5.25 20.46 11.46
CA ALA A 30 -5.66 20.28 12.85
C ALA A 30 -5.79 18.78 13.18
N PRO A 31 -5.32 18.31 14.36
CA PRO A 31 -5.39 16.90 14.74
C PRO A 31 -6.78 16.26 14.62
N ALA A 32 -7.84 17.04 14.88
CA ALA A 32 -9.22 16.59 14.76
C ALA A 32 -9.67 16.30 13.31
N LEU A 33 -9.00 16.89 12.31
CA LEU A 33 -9.37 16.78 10.89
C LEU A 33 -8.61 15.67 10.15
N VAL A 34 -7.56 15.12 10.75
CA VAL A 34 -6.71 14.07 10.15
C VAL A 34 -7.54 12.88 9.70
N ALA A 35 -8.41 12.36 10.58
CA ALA A 35 -9.25 11.21 10.26
C ALA A 35 -10.22 11.48 9.10
N ALA A 36 -10.77 12.69 9.02
CA ALA A 36 -11.66 13.08 7.93
C ALA A 36 -10.90 13.20 6.59
N LYS A 37 -9.70 13.77 6.61
CA LYS A 37 -8.80 13.80 5.44
C LYS A 37 -8.47 12.40 4.96
N GLU A 38 -8.07 11.49 5.84
CA GLU A 38 -7.72 10.12 5.46
C GLU A 38 -8.92 9.39 4.85
N LYS A 39 -10.10 9.55 5.45
CA LYS A 39 -11.34 8.97 4.91
C LYS A 39 -11.63 9.48 3.50
N LEU A 40 -11.47 10.79 3.27
CA LEU A 40 -11.64 11.39 1.95
C LEU A 40 -10.60 10.87 0.95
N GLN A 41 -9.32 10.83 1.33
CA GLN A 41 -8.24 10.32 0.47
C GLN A 41 -8.48 8.86 0.09
N ARG A 42 -8.97 8.04 1.02
CA ARG A 42 -9.34 6.65 0.76
C ARG A 42 -10.48 6.55 -0.24
N SER A 43 -11.59 7.27 -0.03
CA SER A 43 -12.72 7.27 -0.96
C SER A 43 -12.29 7.67 -2.37
N GLN A 44 -11.48 8.73 -2.50
CA GLN A 44 -10.95 9.16 -3.80
C GLN A 44 -10.07 8.10 -4.46
N LEU A 45 -9.32 7.32 -3.67
CA LEU A 45 -8.49 6.24 -4.19
C LEU A 45 -9.35 5.06 -4.66
N GLU A 46 -10.39 4.72 -3.89
CA GLU A 46 -11.36 3.68 -4.25
C GLU A 46 -12.04 4.03 -5.58
N ASP A 47 -12.56 5.25 -5.73
CA ASP A 47 -13.21 5.70 -6.96
C ASP A 47 -12.25 5.67 -8.17
N LYS A 48 -11.01 6.15 -7.98
CA LYS A 48 -9.98 6.13 -9.03
C LYS A 48 -9.59 4.71 -9.43
N LEU A 49 -9.47 3.81 -8.46
CA LEU A 49 -9.12 2.42 -8.70
C LEU A 49 -10.24 1.72 -9.47
N ASP A 50 -11.49 1.91 -9.06
CA ASP A 50 -12.65 1.33 -9.73
C ASP A 50 -12.72 1.77 -11.19
N HIS A 51 -12.50 3.06 -11.46
CA HIS A 51 -12.44 3.57 -12.82
C HIS A 51 -11.30 2.94 -13.65
N ALA A 52 -10.10 2.86 -13.08
CA ALA A 52 -8.94 2.26 -13.73
C ALA A 52 -9.14 0.74 -14.00
N LEU A 53 -9.84 0.04 -13.11
CA LEU A 53 -10.17 -1.37 -13.28
C LEU A 53 -11.20 -1.59 -14.39
N GLN A 54 -12.19 -0.71 -14.53
CA GLN A 54 -13.16 -0.77 -15.63
C GLN A 54 -12.50 -0.55 -17.00
N GLN A 55 -11.49 0.33 -17.06
CA GLN A 55 -10.73 0.62 -18.28
C GLN A 55 -9.49 -0.27 -18.45
N ARG A 56 -9.36 -1.34 -17.66
CA ARG A 56 -8.16 -2.17 -17.67
C ARG A 56 -7.99 -2.84 -19.06
N PRO A 57 -6.89 -2.53 -19.78
CA PRO A 57 -6.67 -3.08 -21.11
C PRO A 57 -6.41 -4.58 -21.06
N LYS A 58 -6.82 -5.29 -22.11
CA LYS A 58 -6.59 -6.73 -22.23
C LYS A 58 -5.12 -7.01 -22.50
N ALA A 59 -4.66 -8.20 -22.13
CA ALA A 59 -3.28 -8.63 -22.39
C ALA A 59 -2.91 -8.55 -23.88
N GLU A 60 -3.84 -8.89 -24.77
CA GLU A 60 -3.67 -8.80 -26.22
C GLU A 60 -3.41 -7.36 -26.70
N GLU A 61 -4.14 -6.40 -26.16
CA GLU A 61 -3.96 -4.97 -26.46
C GLU A 61 -2.60 -4.47 -26.00
N LEU A 62 -2.15 -4.95 -24.82
CA LEU A 62 -0.83 -4.63 -24.30
C LEU A 62 0.31 -5.27 -25.12
N VAL A 63 0.11 -6.46 -25.68
CA VAL A 63 1.06 -7.09 -26.63
C VAL A 63 1.13 -6.30 -27.93
N LYS A 64 -0.04 -5.90 -28.47
CA LYS A 64 -0.10 -5.05 -29.67
C LYS A 64 0.57 -3.70 -29.46
N GLY A 65 0.44 -3.13 -28.25
CA GLY A 65 1.11 -1.91 -27.84
C GLY A 65 2.60 -2.07 -27.51
N GLY A 66 3.16 -3.28 -27.62
CA GLY A 66 4.57 -3.56 -27.30
C GLY A 66 4.93 -3.47 -25.82
N ILE A 67 3.94 -3.29 -24.94
CA ILE A 67 4.11 -3.23 -23.48
C ILE A 67 4.36 -4.62 -22.93
N LEU A 68 3.60 -5.62 -23.40
CA LEU A 68 3.83 -7.02 -23.07
C LEU A 68 4.59 -7.72 -24.20
N LEU A 69 5.66 -8.42 -23.84
CA LEU A 69 6.38 -9.32 -24.73
C LEU A 69 5.62 -10.66 -24.80
N GLY A 70 4.94 -10.92 -25.92
CA GLY A 70 4.06 -12.08 -26.09
C GLY A 70 4.66 -13.42 -25.60
N ALA A 71 3.94 -14.08 -24.68
CA ALA A 71 4.04 -15.49 -24.29
C ALA A 71 5.42 -16.11 -23.97
N ARG A 72 6.38 -15.33 -23.44
CA ARG A 72 7.69 -15.88 -22.99
C ARG A 72 7.85 -16.05 -21.48
N PHE A 73 6.87 -15.67 -20.65
CA PHE A 73 7.06 -15.59 -19.18
C PHE A 73 6.07 -16.37 -18.30
N SER A 74 5.17 -17.21 -18.85
CA SER A 74 4.14 -17.87 -18.01
C SER A 74 4.59 -19.15 -17.28
N THR A 75 5.79 -19.69 -17.52
CA THR A 75 6.15 -21.01 -16.95
C THR A 75 6.71 -20.98 -15.53
N VAL A 76 7.14 -19.83 -14.98
CA VAL A 76 7.91 -19.83 -13.71
C VAL A 76 7.10 -19.59 -12.42
N HIS A 77 5.80 -19.27 -12.49
CA HIS A 77 5.02 -18.88 -11.29
C HIS A 77 3.95 -19.88 -10.82
N SER A 78 3.84 -21.07 -11.42
CA SER A 78 2.82 -22.07 -11.04
C SER A 78 3.27 -23.06 -9.93
N ALA A 79 4.41 -22.84 -9.28
CA ALA A 79 5.02 -23.84 -8.39
C ALA A 79 4.76 -23.67 -6.87
N HIS A 80 3.77 -22.87 -6.44
CA HIS A 80 3.51 -22.73 -4.99
C HIS A 80 2.02 -22.71 -4.61
N LEU A 81 1.29 -23.80 -4.87
CA LEU A 81 0.05 -24.12 -4.15
C LEU A 81 -0.08 -25.64 -3.95
N THR A 82 0.64 -26.19 -2.97
CA THR A 82 0.22 -27.41 -2.24
C THR A 82 0.79 -27.40 -0.83
N THR A 83 -0.02 -27.00 0.14
CA THR A 83 0.01 -27.67 1.45
C THR A 83 -1.43 -28.02 1.76
N SER A 84 -1.73 -29.29 1.54
CA SER A 84 -2.98 -29.97 1.82
C SER A 84 -3.29 -29.87 3.31
N ASN A 85 -4.27 -29.06 3.69
CA ASN A 85 -4.92 -29.20 4.99
C ASN A 85 -5.87 -30.41 4.90
N ARG A 86 -5.38 -31.59 5.30
CA ARG A 86 -6.23 -32.74 5.60
C ARG A 86 -6.08 -33.09 7.07
N LYS A 87 -7.19 -32.80 7.78
CA LYS A 87 -7.63 -33.33 9.07
C LYS A 87 -6.84 -32.91 10.31
#